data_AF-A0A8K0C707-F1
#
_entry.id   AF-A0A8K0C707-F1
#
_cell.length_a   1.000
_cell.length_b   1.000
_cell.length_c   1.000
_cell.angle_alpha   90.00
_cell.angle_beta   90.00
_cell.angle_gamma   90.00
#
_symmetry.space_group_name_H-M   'P 1'
#
loop_
_entity.id
_entity.type
_entity.pdbx_description
1 polymer ?
#
loop_
_entity_poly.entity_id
_entity_poly.type
_entity_poly.pdbx_seq_one_letter_code
_entity_poly.pdbx_strand_id
1 'polypeptide(L)'
;MKAFVESEEFKKLNVGFVLDEGVASQNNVLELFYGKKIRWRRSSKQRNTPEFTLSIDWRIAITVDLEEFEATLNKWCKEADEGVWIEYQQKDSQVPPTKLDESNPYWIAFKKAADNMNLQLKPLILDGGTDSRFVRALNIPALGFSPMPNTILLAHDHDEYLNMDVFLRGIEIYWQLITAVANVEDKVK
;
A
#
# COMPACT_ATOMS: atom_id res chain seq x y z
N MET A 1 -4.01 -9.74 -6.93
CA MET A 1 -4.38 -10.16 -5.55
C MET A 1 -5.88 -10.10 -5.17
N LYS A 2 -6.68 -9.09 -5.56
CA LYS A 2 -8.08 -8.91 -5.09
C LYS A 2 -8.94 -10.18 -5.08
N ALA A 3 -9.03 -10.89 -6.20
CA ALA A 3 -9.82 -12.12 -6.28
C ALA A 3 -9.15 -13.32 -5.57
N PHE A 4 -7.82 -13.30 -5.46
CA PHE A 4 -7.07 -14.41 -4.87
C PHE A 4 -7.26 -14.50 -3.35
N VAL A 5 -7.31 -13.37 -2.63
CA VAL A 5 -7.54 -13.38 -1.17
C VAL A 5 -8.91 -13.95 -0.77
N GLU A 6 -9.86 -13.97 -1.71
CA GLU A 6 -11.20 -14.53 -1.49
C GLU A 6 -11.24 -16.06 -1.71
N SER A 7 -10.21 -16.62 -2.35
CA SER A 7 -10.17 -18.03 -2.77
C SER A 7 -9.89 -18.99 -1.60
N GLU A 8 -10.34 -20.24 -1.75
CA GLU A 8 -10.10 -21.29 -0.76
C GLU A 8 -8.62 -21.66 -0.66
N GLU A 9 -7.87 -21.51 -1.74
CA GLU A 9 -6.41 -21.71 -1.78
C GLU A 9 -5.70 -20.72 -0.87
N PHE A 10 -6.05 -19.43 -0.92
CA PHE A 10 -5.44 -18.42 -0.06
C PHE A 10 -5.74 -18.70 1.42
N LYS A 11 -6.98 -19.07 1.75
CA LYS A 11 -7.36 -19.45 3.13
C LYS A 11 -6.54 -20.64 3.62
N LYS A 12 -6.31 -21.65 2.77
CA LYS A 12 -5.49 -22.83 3.10
C LYS A 12 -4.01 -22.51 3.34
N LEU A 13 -3.48 -21.43 2.77
CA LEU A 13 -2.11 -20.99 3.05
C LEU A 13 -1.92 -20.54 4.50
N ASN A 14 -3.01 -20.17 5.20
CA ASN A 14 -2.97 -19.70 6.58
C ASN A 14 -1.93 -18.57 6.78
N VAL A 15 -2.03 -17.53 5.95
CA VAL A 15 -1.06 -16.43 5.91
C VAL A 15 -1.18 -15.57 7.17
N GLY A 16 -0.14 -15.57 8.00
CA GLY A 16 -0.07 -14.74 9.21
C GLY A 16 0.52 -13.33 9.00
N PHE A 17 1.34 -13.15 7.96
CA PHE A 17 1.99 -11.87 7.63
C PHE A 17 2.34 -11.79 6.15
N VAL A 18 2.35 -10.58 5.58
CA VAL A 18 2.79 -10.33 4.21
C VAL A 18 3.86 -9.25 4.14
N LEU A 19 4.94 -9.55 3.42
CA LEU A 19 5.90 -8.56 2.97
C LEU A 19 5.61 -8.26 1.48
N ASP A 20 5.48 -6.99 1.17
CA ASP A 20 5.05 -6.45 -0.12
C ASP A 20 6.11 -5.47 -0.65
N GLU A 21 5.98 -5.00 -1.88
CA GLU A 21 6.95 -4.06 -2.44
C GLU A 21 6.94 -2.70 -1.70
N GLY A 22 8.13 -2.14 -1.52
CA GLY A 22 8.34 -0.74 -1.17
C GLY A 22 8.87 0.06 -2.36
N VAL A 23 9.46 1.21 -2.08
CA VAL A 23 10.04 2.11 -3.09
C VAL A 23 11.52 2.34 -2.82
N ALA A 24 12.24 2.78 -3.84
CA ALA A 24 13.62 3.22 -3.71
C ALA A 24 13.73 4.43 -2.77
N SER A 25 14.79 4.47 -1.97
CA SER A 25 15.08 5.58 -1.07
C SER A 25 16.28 6.36 -1.59
N GLN A 26 16.15 7.67 -1.74
CA GLN A 26 17.24 8.52 -2.27
C GLN A 26 18.40 8.72 -1.29
N ASN A 27 18.29 8.19 -0.07
CA ASN A 27 19.32 8.24 0.97
C ASN A 27 19.39 6.88 1.70
N ASN A 28 20.15 6.82 2.79
CA ASN A 28 20.31 5.61 3.61
C ASN A 28 19.12 5.28 4.55
N VAL A 29 18.09 6.13 4.58
CA VAL A 29 16.87 5.90 5.37
C VAL A 29 15.85 5.20 4.47
N LEU A 30 15.58 3.94 4.77
CA LEU A 30 14.69 3.08 3.99
C LEU A 30 13.23 3.36 4.33
N GLU A 31 12.42 3.60 3.31
CA GLU A 31 10.98 3.77 3.46
C GLU A 31 10.28 2.43 3.76
N LEU A 32 9.44 2.42 4.79
CA LEU A 32 8.66 1.27 5.22
C LEU A 32 7.18 1.63 5.19
N PHE A 33 6.38 0.95 4.39
CA PHE A 33 4.97 1.22 4.24
C PHE A 33 4.12 0.29 5.09
N TYR A 34 3.49 0.85 6.12
CA TYR A 34 2.61 0.12 7.02
C TYR A 34 1.13 0.32 6.68
N GLY A 35 0.82 1.26 5.80
CA GLY A 35 -0.51 1.50 5.26
C GLY A 35 -0.43 2.20 3.92
N LYS A 36 -1.60 2.53 3.36
CA LYS A 36 -1.67 3.27 2.10
C LYS A 36 -2.89 4.15 2.01
N LYS A 37 -2.79 5.17 1.17
CA LYS A 37 -3.90 6.05 0.82
C LYS A 37 -5.03 5.25 0.14
N ILE A 38 -6.24 5.72 0.36
CA ILE A 38 -7.46 5.11 -0.16
C ILE A 38 -7.61 5.56 -1.62
N ARG A 39 -7.79 4.59 -2.53
CA ARG A 39 -7.82 4.85 -3.98
C ARG A 39 -9.23 4.88 -4.51
N TRP A 40 -9.66 6.04 -5.00
CA TRP A 40 -10.91 6.20 -5.73
C TRP A 40 -10.61 6.64 -7.17
N ARG A 41 -11.04 5.86 -8.16
CA ARG A 41 -10.96 6.21 -9.59
C ARG A 41 -12.34 6.45 -10.15
N ARG A 42 -12.51 7.60 -10.77
CA ARG A 42 -13.81 8.09 -11.24
C ARG A 42 -13.73 8.60 -12.66
N SER A 43 -14.85 8.51 -13.37
CA SER A 43 -15.15 9.26 -14.57
C SER A 43 -16.36 10.15 -14.32
N SER A 44 -16.24 11.47 -14.47
CA SER A 44 -17.41 12.37 -14.47
C SER A 44 -17.86 12.62 -15.90
N LYS A 45 -19.16 12.43 -16.17
CA LYS A 45 -19.76 12.60 -17.49
C LYS A 45 -20.71 13.79 -17.47
N GLN A 46 -20.79 14.51 -18.58
CA GLN A 46 -21.78 15.56 -18.82
C GLN A 46 -22.73 15.14 -19.95
N ARG A 47 -24.03 15.20 -19.71
CA ARG A 47 -25.04 14.73 -20.69
C ARG A 47 -25.20 15.60 -21.96
N ASN A 48 -24.70 16.83 -21.95
CA ASN A 48 -24.88 17.77 -23.07
C ASN A 48 -24.03 17.35 -24.27
N THR A 49 -24.59 17.35 -25.48
CA THR A 49 -23.84 17.04 -26.71
C THR A 49 -22.89 18.19 -27.05
N PRO A 50 -21.56 17.96 -27.17
CA PRO A 50 -20.87 16.67 -27.04
C PRO A 50 -20.59 16.25 -25.58
N GLU A 51 -20.86 14.98 -25.24
CA GLU A 51 -20.55 14.40 -23.93
C GLU A 51 -19.03 14.41 -23.71
N PHE A 52 -18.61 14.97 -22.57
CA PHE A 52 -17.22 14.93 -22.13
C PHE A 52 -17.08 14.08 -20.88
N THR A 53 -15.99 13.32 -20.81
CA THR A 53 -15.64 12.51 -19.64
C THR A 53 -14.31 12.98 -19.06
N LEU A 54 -14.28 13.30 -17.76
CA LEU A 54 -13.06 13.57 -17.00
C LEU A 54 -12.74 12.39 -16.08
N SER A 55 -11.54 11.83 -16.20
CA SER A 55 -11.06 10.77 -15.32
C SER A 55 -10.14 11.31 -14.23
N ILE A 56 -10.41 10.98 -12.97
CA ILE A 56 -9.62 11.42 -11.81
C ILE A 56 -9.23 10.21 -10.95
N ASP A 57 -7.95 10.09 -10.60
CA ASP A 57 -7.41 9.12 -9.63
C ASP A 57 -7.09 9.85 -8.31
N TRP A 58 -7.93 9.61 -7.30
CA TRP A 58 -7.79 10.23 -5.98
C TRP A 58 -6.98 9.32 -5.05
N ARG A 59 -5.98 9.91 -4.39
CA ARG A 59 -5.21 9.30 -3.29
C ARG A 59 -5.59 9.98 -1.98
N ILE A 60 -6.59 9.42 -1.30
CA ILE A 60 -7.22 10.01 -0.13
C ILE A 60 -6.44 9.58 1.12
N ALA A 61 -6.14 10.52 2.02
CA ALA A 61 -5.45 10.21 3.27
C ALA A 61 -6.28 9.29 4.17
N ILE A 62 -5.62 8.43 4.95
CA ILE A 62 -6.28 7.43 5.80
C ILE A 62 -7.06 8.01 6.99
N THR A 63 -7.00 9.33 7.20
CA THR A 63 -7.70 10.05 8.28
C THR A 63 -8.92 10.80 7.80
N VAL A 64 -9.19 10.81 6.48
CA VAL A 64 -10.33 11.52 5.90
C VAL A 64 -11.60 10.69 6.11
N ASP A 65 -12.67 11.36 6.50
CA ASP A 65 -14.02 10.79 6.50
C ASP A 65 -14.48 10.59 5.04
N LEU A 66 -14.64 9.34 4.63
CA LEU A 66 -15.01 9.00 3.26
C LEU A 66 -16.47 9.36 2.93
N GLU A 67 -17.36 9.37 3.92
CA GLU A 67 -18.77 9.72 3.72
C GLU A 67 -18.91 11.22 3.49
N GLU A 68 -18.26 12.04 4.32
CA GLU A 68 -18.21 13.49 4.15
C GLU A 68 -17.55 13.89 2.81
N PHE A 69 -16.45 13.21 2.47
CA PHE A 69 -15.73 13.45 1.23
C PHE A 69 -16.59 13.11 0.00
N GLU A 70 -17.30 11.98 0.02
CA GLU A 70 -18.23 11.63 -1.05
C GLU A 70 -19.42 12.59 -1.14
N ALA A 71 -19.99 13.00 -0.01
CA ALA A 71 -21.06 13.98 0.03
C ALA A 71 -20.64 15.31 -0.59
N THR A 72 -19.41 15.75 -0.31
CA THR A 72 -18.82 16.97 -0.91
C THR A 72 -18.72 16.85 -2.43
N LEU A 73 -18.27 15.71 -2.94
CA LEU A 73 -18.13 15.50 -4.39
C LEU A 73 -19.49 15.46 -5.10
N ASN A 74 -20.47 14.78 -4.49
CA ASN A 74 -21.83 14.74 -5.02
C ASN A 74 -22.49 16.13 -5.00
N LYS A 75 -22.19 16.95 -3.98
CA LYS A 75 -22.62 18.36 -3.92
C LYS A 75 -22.04 19.16 -5.09
N TRP A 76 -20.73 19.09 -5.33
CA TRP A 76 -20.10 19.81 -6.44
C TRP A 76 -20.63 19.39 -7.81
N CYS A 77 -20.92 18.10 -8.03
CA CYS A 77 -21.56 17.66 -9.28
C CYS A 77 -22.94 18.29 -9.48
N LYS A 78 -23.77 18.35 -8.43
CA LYS A 78 -25.09 19.00 -8.49
C LYS A 78 -24.99 20.52 -8.72
N GLU A 79 -23.99 21.17 -8.13
CA GLU A 79 -23.75 22.61 -8.31
C GLU A 79 -23.23 22.94 -9.73
N ALA A 80 -22.55 21.99 -10.37
CA ALA A 80 -22.04 22.16 -11.73
C ALA A 80 -23.16 22.14 -12.78
N ASP A 81 -24.01 21.09 -12.79
CA ASP A 81 -25.18 20.94 -13.67
C ASP A 81 -25.95 19.65 -13.30
N GLU A 82 -27.26 19.57 -13.55
CA GLU A 82 -28.05 18.34 -13.32
C GLU A 82 -27.58 17.15 -14.19
N GLY A 83 -26.95 17.44 -15.32
CA GLY A 83 -26.37 16.46 -16.23
C GLY A 83 -24.96 16.03 -15.87
N VAL A 84 -24.41 16.41 -14.70
CA VAL A 84 -23.07 15.99 -14.22
C VAL A 84 -23.20 14.95 -13.11
N TRP A 85 -22.60 13.78 -13.31
CA TRP A 85 -22.58 12.71 -12.33
C TRP A 85 -21.22 12.02 -12.25
N ILE A 86 -21.05 11.20 -11.21
CA ILE A 86 -19.83 10.46 -10.92
C ILE A 86 -20.09 8.97 -11.16
N GLU A 87 -19.26 8.36 -12.01
CA GLU A 87 -19.19 6.91 -12.16
C GLU A 87 -17.89 6.41 -11.52
N TYR A 88 -17.99 5.39 -10.66
CA TYR A 88 -16.84 4.82 -9.95
C TYR A 88 -16.34 3.58 -10.67
N GLN A 89 -15.11 3.65 -11.17
CA GLN A 89 -14.38 2.46 -11.64
C GLN A 89 -13.74 1.72 -10.46
N GLN A 90 -13.31 2.47 -9.44
CA GLN A 90 -12.75 1.93 -8.21
C GLN A 90 -13.15 2.81 -7.03
N LYS A 91 -13.65 2.19 -5.96
CA LYS A 91 -14.02 2.85 -4.71
C LYS A 91 -13.60 1.96 -3.54
N ASP A 92 -12.34 2.05 -3.15
CA ASP A 92 -11.81 1.28 -2.02
C ASP A 92 -12.40 1.77 -0.69
N SER A 93 -12.67 0.84 0.22
CA SER A 93 -12.98 1.16 1.62
C SER A 93 -11.72 1.55 2.39
N GLN A 94 -11.91 2.22 3.53
CA GLN A 94 -10.83 2.49 4.46
C GLN A 94 -10.35 1.18 5.10
N VAL A 95 -9.04 0.94 5.04
CA VAL A 95 -8.40 -0.23 5.64
C VAL A 95 -7.38 0.29 6.65
N PRO A 96 -7.41 -0.18 7.92
CA PRO A 96 -6.48 0.28 8.93
C PRO A 96 -5.04 -0.12 8.56
N PRO A 97 -4.05 0.72 8.90
CA PRO A 97 -2.66 0.38 8.70
C PRO A 97 -2.23 -0.76 9.65
N THR A 98 -1.18 -1.48 9.27
CA THR A 98 -0.55 -2.49 10.12
C THR A 98 0.06 -1.85 11.36
N LYS A 99 -0.24 -2.39 12.54
CA LYS A 99 0.28 -1.87 13.81
C LYS A 99 1.80 -2.04 13.88
N LEU A 100 2.48 -0.97 14.28
CA LEU A 100 3.92 -0.92 14.47
C LEU A 100 4.27 -0.76 15.96
N ASP A 101 3.64 -1.58 16.80
CA ASP A 101 3.81 -1.58 18.25
C ASP A 101 3.97 -3.02 18.78
N GLU A 102 4.08 -3.17 20.09
CA GLU A 102 4.30 -4.46 20.75
C GLU A 102 3.14 -5.45 20.60
N SER A 103 1.97 -5.01 20.12
CA SER A 103 0.84 -5.91 19.85
C SER A 103 1.01 -6.74 18.58
N ASN A 104 1.99 -6.40 17.73
CA ASN A 104 2.27 -7.10 16.49
C ASN A 104 3.60 -7.87 16.57
N PRO A 105 3.58 -9.20 16.79
CA PRO A 105 4.80 -10.00 16.94
C PRO A 105 5.66 -10.02 15.66
N TYR A 106 5.02 -9.93 14.48
CA TYR A 106 5.72 -9.84 13.20
C TYR A 106 6.48 -8.52 13.07
N TRP A 107 5.91 -7.41 13.55
CA TRP A 107 6.62 -6.14 13.60
C TRP A 107 7.81 -6.19 14.55
N ILE A 108 7.65 -6.76 15.75
CA ILE A 108 8.75 -6.92 16.70
C ILE A 108 9.91 -7.70 16.07
N ALA A 109 9.62 -8.83 15.42
CA ALA A 109 10.64 -9.64 14.76
C ALA A 109 11.31 -8.90 13.59
N PHE A 110 10.52 -8.23 12.74
CA PHE A 110 11.02 -7.43 11.61
C PHE A 110 11.93 -6.30 12.09
N LYS A 111 11.46 -5.51 13.07
CA LYS A 111 12.19 -4.36 13.61
C LYS A 111 13.49 -4.79 14.27
N LYS A 112 13.47 -5.86 15.06
CA LYS A 112 14.67 -6.43 15.69
C LYS A 112 15.71 -6.87 14.64
N ALA A 113 15.28 -7.56 13.59
CA ALA A 113 16.18 -7.98 12.51
C ALA A 113 16.77 -6.79 11.74
N ALA A 114 15.94 -5.78 11.45
CA ALA A 114 16.39 -4.54 10.83
C ALA A 114 17.41 -3.79 11.71
N ASP A 115 17.18 -3.71 13.01
CA ASP A 115 18.07 -3.05 13.97
C ASP A 115 19.42 -3.77 14.10
N ASN A 116 19.42 -5.10 14.12
CA ASN A 116 20.65 -5.89 14.12
C ASN A 116 21.52 -5.64 12.87
N MET A 117 20.88 -5.31 11.75
CA MET A 117 21.55 -4.92 10.51
C MET A 117 21.86 -3.42 10.41
N ASN A 118 21.55 -2.63 11.46
CA ASN A 118 21.66 -1.18 11.50
C ASN A 118 20.88 -0.47 10.37
N LEU A 119 19.73 -1.01 9.96
CA LEU A 119 18.88 -0.39 8.96
C LEU A 119 18.10 0.77 9.57
N GLN A 120 18.16 1.93 8.92
CA GLN A 120 17.36 3.08 9.31
C GLN A 120 16.00 3.00 8.59
N LEU A 121 14.92 2.83 9.35
CA LEU A 121 13.57 2.69 8.80
C LEU A 121 12.75 3.96 9.02
N LYS A 122 12.01 4.39 8.01
CA LYS A 122 11.03 5.47 8.10
C LYS A 122 9.63 4.94 7.76
N PRO A 123 8.79 4.71 8.78
CA PRO A 123 7.39 4.32 8.57
C PRO A 123 6.59 5.40 7.84
N LEU A 124 5.89 5.02 6.78
CA LEU A 124 5.11 5.93 5.93
C LEU A 124 3.79 5.29 5.48
N ILE A 125 2.85 6.15 5.09
CA ILE A 125 1.66 5.76 4.35
C ILE A 125 1.96 5.90 2.87
N LEU A 126 1.80 4.82 2.11
CA LEU A 126 2.09 4.81 0.69
C LEU A 126 1.03 5.57 -0.12
N ASP A 127 1.48 6.44 -1.04
CA ASP A 127 0.62 7.17 -1.97
C ASP A 127 0.23 6.34 -3.20
N GLY A 128 1.10 5.40 -3.57
CA GLY A 128 0.88 4.34 -4.55
C GLY A 128 -0.19 3.34 -4.12
N GLY A 129 -0.21 2.16 -4.73
CA GLY A 129 -1.06 1.11 -4.23
C GLY A 129 -0.67 -0.27 -4.71
N THR A 130 -0.31 -1.07 -3.73
CA THR A 130 0.20 -2.44 -3.86
C THR A 130 -0.88 -3.47 -3.54
N ASP A 131 -0.52 -4.76 -3.53
CA ASP A 131 -1.43 -5.85 -3.22
C ASP A 131 -1.76 -5.99 -1.72
N SER A 132 -0.93 -5.45 -0.82
CA SER A 132 -1.16 -5.48 0.64
C SER A 132 -2.46 -4.85 1.15
N ARG A 133 -3.28 -4.17 0.33
CA ARG A 133 -4.60 -3.65 0.78
C ARG A 133 -5.55 -4.80 0.99
N PHE A 134 -5.53 -5.71 0.04
CA PHE A 134 -6.47 -6.83 0.01
C PHE A 134 -6.17 -7.76 1.18
N VAL A 135 -4.88 -7.91 1.52
CA VAL A 135 -4.42 -8.64 2.70
C VAL A 135 -4.79 -7.92 4.00
N ARG A 136 -4.49 -6.62 4.14
CA ARG A 136 -4.86 -5.87 5.36
C ARG A 136 -6.37 -5.79 5.58
N ALA A 137 -7.18 -5.80 4.52
CA ALA A 137 -8.64 -5.84 4.63
C ALA A 137 -9.15 -7.14 5.29
N LEU A 138 -8.33 -8.20 5.31
CA LEU A 138 -8.58 -9.44 6.06
C LEU A 138 -8.00 -9.42 7.48
N ASN A 139 -7.55 -8.26 7.98
CA ASN A 139 -6.84 -8.09 9.25
C ASN A 139 -5.50 -8.83 9.35
N ILE A 140 -4.91 -9.21 8.21
CA ILE A 140 -3.57 -9.80 8.16
C ILE A 140 -2.54 -8.64 8.08
N PRO A 141 -1.55 -8.58 9.00
CA PRO A 141 -0.52 -7.53 8.97
C PRO A 141 0.32 -7.63 7.69
N ALA A 142 0.59 -6.49 7.07
CA ALA A 142 1.40 -6.42 5.87
C ALA A 142 2.27 -5.16 5.81
N LEU A 143 3.54 -5.30 5.43
CA LEU A 143 4.49 -4.21 5.27
C LEU A 143 4.97 -4.15 3.83
N GLY A 144 5.00 -2.95 3.24
CA GLY A 144 5.69 -2.69 1.97
C GLY A 144 7.12 -2.24 2.26
N PHE A 145 8.12 -2.94 1.73
CA PHE A 145 9.51 -2.64 2.02
C PHE A 145 10.39 -3.06 0.84
N SER A 146 11.32 -2.17 0.45
CA SER A 146 12.36 -2.47 -0.54
C SER A 146 13.71 -1.96 -0.04
N PRO A 147 14.73 -2.82 0.13
CA PRO A 147 16.05 -2.45 0.64
C PRO A 147 16.91 -1.79 -0.46
N MET A 148 16.46 -0.65 -0.98
CA MET A 148 17.10 0.07 -2.08
C MET A 148 17.57 1.47 -1.64
N PRO A 149 18.60 1.58 -0.78
CA PRO A 149 19.11 2.87 -0.33
C PRO A 149 19.96 3.56 -1.40
N ASN A 150 20.02 4.89 -1.36
CA ASN A 150 20.73 5.75 -2.31
C ASN A 150 20.38 5.48 -3.78
N THR A 151 19.13 5.09 -4.03
CA THR A 151 18.61 4.80 -5.36
C THR A 151 17.65 5.90 -5.76
N ILE A 152 17.79 6.40 -6.99
CA ILE A 152 16.92 7.44 -7.54
C ILE A 152 15.53 6.84 -7.79
N LEU A 153 14.47 7.63 -7.61
CA LEU A 153 13.10 7.14 -7.79
C LEU A 153 12.72 7.17 -9.27
N LEU A 154 12.77 6.00 -9.94
CA LEU A 154 12.37 5.80 -11.34
C LEU A 154 11.19 4.84 -11.50
N ALA A 155 10.43 4.59 -10.43
CA ALA A 155 9.29 3.68 -10.51
C ALA A 155 8.30 4.17 -11.58
N HIS A 156 8.08 3.33 -12.60
CA HIS A 156 7.26 3.61 -13.79
C HIS A 156 7.85 4.61 -14.80
N ASP A 157 9.13 4.96 -14.70
CA ASP A 157 9.82 5.71 -15.76
C ASP A 157 10.27 4.76 -16.89
N HIS A 158 10.56 5.33 -18.06
CA HIS A 158 10.94 4.58 -19.26
C HIS A 158 12.35 3.94 -19.18
N ASP A 159 13.16 4.39 -18.24
CA ASP A 159 14.54 3.98 -18.01
C ASP A 159 14.76 3.44 -16.59
N GLU A 160 13.72 2.86 -15.96
CA GLU A 160 13.81 2.27 -14.62
C GLU A 160 14.96 1.23 -14.51
N TYR A 161 15.92 1.49 -13.60
CA TYR A 161 17.05 0.61 -13.33
C TYR A 161 17.39 0.55 -11.84
N LEU A 162 18.16 -0.49 -11.46
CA LEU A 162 18.70 -0.66 -10.11
C LEU A 162 20.18 -1.04 -10.19
N ASN A 163 20.99 -0.47 -9.30
CA ASN A 163 22.41 -0.84 -9.19
C ASN A 163 22.54 -2.31 -8.71
N MET A 164 23.44 -3.06 -9.34
CA MET A 164 23.65 -4.48 -9.06
C MET A 164 24.04 -4.76 -7.60
N ASP A 165 24.91 -3.95 -7.01
CA ASP A 165 25.34 -4.13 -5.62
C ASP A 165 24.19 -3.86 -4.65
N VAL A 166 23.33 -2.89 -4.96
CA VAL A 166 22.09 -2.62 -4.19
C VAL A 166 21.14 -3.81 -4.28
N PHE A 167 20.96 -4.38 -5.47
CA PHE A 167 20.13 -5.58 -5.67
C PHE A 167 20.65 -6.78 -4.86
N LEU A 168 21.96 -7.08 -4.96
CA LEU A 168 22.57 -8.20 -4.25
C LEU A 168 22.53 -8.01 -2.73
N ARG A 169 22.82 -6.80 -2.24
CA ARG A 169 22.67 -6.46 -0.83
C ARG A 169 21.21 -6.58 -0.37
N GLY A 170 20.27 -6.22 -1.23
CA GLY A 170 18.84 -6.37 -0.97
C GLY A 170 18.43 -7.82 -0.73
N ILE A 171 19.00 -8.77 -1.46
CA ILE A 171 18.78 -10.21 -1.24
C ILE A 171 19.22 -10.62 0.17
N GLU A 172 20.42 -10.20 0.60
CA GLU A 172 20.92 -10.50 1.95
C GLU A 172 20.03 -9.93 3.05
N ILE A 173 19.54 -8.70 2.86
CA ILE A 173 18.64 -8.03 3.81
C ILE A 173 17.31 -8.79 3.88
N TYR A 174 16.69 -9.10 2.73
CA TYR A 174 15.46 -9.88 2.71
C TYR A 174 15.63 -11.24 3.34
N TRP A 175 16.75 -11.94 3.10
CA TRP A 175 17.03 -13.22 3.71
C TRP A 175 16.92 -13.15 5.24
N GLN A 176 17.55 -12.15 5.86
CA GLN A 176 17.50 -11.97 7.32
C GLN A 176 16.10 -11.57 7.81
N LEU A 177 15.43 -10.64 7.14
CA LEU A 177 14.09 -10.18 7.53
C LEU A 177 13.05 -11.30 7.42
N ILE A 178 13.02 -12.00 6.28
CA ILE A 178 12.08 -13.10 6.04
C ILE A 178 12.35 -14.23 7.03
N THR A 179 13.62 -14.58 7.27
CA THR A 179 13.96 -15.60 8.27
C THR A 179 13.45 -15.21 9.66
N ALA A 180 13.63 -13.95 10.08
CA ALA A 180 13.17 -13.51 11.40
C ALA A 180 11.64 -13.55 11.52
N VAL A 181 10.92 -13.06 10.52
CA VAL A 181 9.46 -12.98 10.52
C VAL A 181 8.80 -14.35 10.37
N ALA A 182 9.38 -15.25 9.56
CA ALA A 182 8.87 -16.61 9.36
C ALA A 182 9.02 -17.50 10.59
N ASN A 183 9.93 -17.17 11.52
CA ASN A 183 10.13 -17.89 12.78
C ASN A 183 9.34 -17.29 13.96
N VAL A 184 8.40 -16.38 13.70
CA VAL A 184 7.47 -15.91 14.72
C VAL A 184 6.51 -17.04 15.08
N GLU A 185 6.50 -17.45 16.35
CA GLU A 185 5.50 -18.38 16.86
C GLU A 185 4.14 -17.71 16.83
N ASP A 186 3.25 -18.22 15.98
CA ASP A 186 1.88 -17.71 15.87
C ASP A 186 1.10 -18.14 17.12
N LYS A 187 1.05 -17.26 18.12
CA LYS A 187 0.38 -17.52 19.42
C LYS A 187 -1.15 -17.47 19.34
N VAL A 188 -1.70 -17.17 18.17
CA VAL A 188 -3.14 -17.07 17.92
C VAL A 188 -3.51 -18.13 16.90
N LYS A 189 -3.76 -19.34 17.40
CA LYS A 189 -4.59 -20.34 16.72
C LYS A 189 -5.83 -20.58 17.56
#